data_AF-A0A954PCP4-F1
#
_entry.id   AF-A0A954PCP4-F1
#
_cell.length_a   1.000
_cell.length_b   1.000
_cell.length_c   1.000
_cell.angle_alpha   90.00
_cell.angle_beta   90.00
_cell.angle_gamma   90.00
#
_symmetry.space_group_name_H-M   'P 1'
#
loop_
_entity.id
_entity.type
_entity.pdbx_description
1 polymer ?
#
loop_
_entity_poly.entity_id
_entity_poly.type
_entity_poly.pdbx_seq_one_letter_code
_entity_poly.pdbx_strand_id
1 'polypeptide(L)'
;MKAWIISDTHNHHLQLSVPVDVDLVVHCGDESDTGDLALNAKESQAFFEWYSALSVPNKIFVPGNHSIAIEQGLINPADFPKIQFLIHAETRIEGWRIFGSPFTPEFFNWAYMKTKRELANLWQSIPQGIDLLITHGPPKGIKDLTHDMANQRMIHVGCPSLARHVRDRISPRLHAFGHIHDESDIGNFGTKIVGDTMYANCACCDLEGRIQHNGIIVDLEELPA
;
A
#
# COMPACT_ATOMS: atom_id res chain seq x y z
N MET A 1 -4.47 -3.84 19.26
CA MET A 1 -3.55 -3.07 18.43
C MET A 1 -4.37 -2.35 17.39
N LYS A 2 -4.47 -1.02 17.52
CA LYS A 2 -5.18 -0.19 16.55
C LYS A 2 -4.21 0.31 15.48
N ALA A 3 -4.51 0.01 14.22
CA ALA A 3 -3.70 0.38 13.07
C ALA A 3 -4.35 1.51 12.28
N TRP A 4 -3.58 2.56 11.98
CA TRP A 4 -3.93 3.59 11.00
C TRP A 4 -3.23 3.27 9.68
N ILE A 5 -4.00 3.01 8.64
CA ILE A 5 -3.49 2.53 7.35
C ILE A 5 -3.81 3.56 6.28
N ILE A 6 -2.77 4.09 5.66
CA ILE A 6 -2.81 5.11 4.61
C ILE A 6 -2.07 4.61 3.38
N SER A 7 -2.28 5.25 2.25
CA SER A 7 -1.59 5.01 0.99
C SER A 7 -1.80 6.20 0.07
N ASP A 8 -0.98 6.33 -0.96
CA ASP A 8 -1.19 7.27 -2.08
C ASP A 8 -1.42 8.69 -1.56
N THR A 9 -0.46 9.15 -0.75
CA THR A 9 -0.50 10.53 -0.23
C THR A 9 0.08 11.52 -1.21
N HIS A 10 0.86 11.07 -2.21
CA HIS A 10 1.35 11.90 -3.32
C HIS A 10 1.90 13.26 -2.87
N ASN A 11 2.82 13.26 -1.90
CA ASN A 11 3.42 14.47 -1.32
C ASN A 11 2.44 15.41 -0.57
N HIS A 12 1.22 14.96 -0.27
CA HIS A 12 0.19 15.72 0.47
C HIS A 12 -0.06 15.24 1.90
N HIS A 13 0.85 14.44 2.45
CA HIS A 13 0.76 13.84 3.79
C HIS A 13 0.50 14.84 4.94
N LEU A 14 0.91 16.11 4.81
CA LEU A 14 0.64 17.16 5.82
C LEU A 14 -0.84 17.56 5.92
N GLN A 15 -1.67 17.18 4.95
CA GLN A 15 -3.11 17.43 4.98
C GLN A 15 -3.86 16.36 5.80
N LEU A 16 -3.19 15.25 6.15
CA LEU A 16 -3.79 14.20 6.96
C LEU A 16 -3.94 14.63 8.42
N SER A 17 -5.05 14.21 9.02
CA SER A 17 -5.31 14.32 10.45
C SER A 17 -4.77 13.08 11.15
N VAL A 18 -3.62 13.21 11.82
CA VAL A 18 -3.01 12.10 12.56
C VAL A 18 -3.96 11.68 13.71
N PRO A 19 -4.46 10.44 13.71
CA PRO A 19 -5.35 9.97 14.77
C PRO A 19 -4.59 9.82 16.09
N VAL A 20 -5.32 10.03 17.19
CA VAL A 20 -4.85 9.71 18.55
C VAL A 20 -5.08 8.23 18.85
N ASP A 21 -4.31 7.69 19.79
CA ASP A 21 -4.49 6.32 20.33
C ASP A 21 -4.46 5.22 19.26
N VAL A 22 -3.49 5.30 18.34
CA VAL A 22 -3.12 4.24 17.40
C VAL A 22 -1.73 3.69 17.73
N ASP A 23 -1.58 2.38 17.61
CA ASP A 23 -0.36 1.65 18.00
C ASP A 23 0.57 1.41 16.81
N LEU A 24 -0.01 1.37 15.61
CA LEU A 24 0.67 1.10 14.35
C LEU A 24 0.17 2.08 13.28
N VAL A 25 1.10 2.64 12.51
CA VAL A 25 0.79 3.30 11.23
C VAL A 25 1.43 2.52 10.09
N VAL A 26 0.68 2.33 9.01
CA VAL A 26 1.11 1.65 7.79
C VAL A 26 0.89 2.59 6.60
N HIS A 27 1.89 2.76 5.76
CA HIS A 27 1.74 3.42 4.46
C HIS A 27 1.97 2.40 3.33
N CYS A 28 0.97 2.20 2.46
CA CYS A 28 1.00 1.15 1.42
C CYS A 28 1.67 1.56 0.10
N GLY A 29 2.16 2.79 -0.02
CA GLY A 29 2.99 3.24 -1.15
C GLY A 29 2.58 4.62 -1.66
N ASP A 30 3.38 5.16 -2.56
CA ASP A 30 3.19 6.48 -3.20
C ASP A 30 3.17 7.64 -2.20
N GLU A 31 4.29 7.79 -1.50
CA GLU A 31 4.58 8.91 -0.59
C GLU A 31 4.95 10.20 -1.34
N SER A 32 5.52 10.04 -2.53
CA SER A 32 5.93 11.07 -3.48
C SER A 32 5.05 11.00 -4.72
N ASP A 33 5.11 12.01 -5.58
CA ASP A 33 4.27 12.09 -6.78
C ASP A 33 5.08 12.24 -8.07
N THR A 34 6.11 13.08 -8.06
CA THR A 34 6.78 13.44 -9.31
C THR A 34 7.66 12.31 -9.87
N GLY A 35 7.69 12.20 -11.20
CA GLY A 35 8.62 11.33 -11.93
C GLY A 35 10.03 11.91 -12.08
N ASP A 36 10.26 13.18 -11.72
CA ASP A 36 11.60 13.76 -11.67
C ASP A 36 12.37 13.23 -10.46
N LEU A 37 13.47 12.53 -10.71
CA LEU A 37 14.18 11.79 -9.67
C LEU A 37 14.72 12.69 -8.53
N ALA A 38 15.18 13.91 -8.84
CA ALA A 38 15.76 14.80 -7.85
C ALA A 38 14.67 15.48 -7.00
N LEU A 39 13.54 15.82 -7.59
CA LEU A 39 12.37 16.31 -6.87
C LEU A 39 11.74 15.20 -6.04
N ASN A 40 11.57 14.00 -6.60
CA ASN A 40 11.01 12.84 -5.92
C ASN A 40 11.80 12.52 -4.63
N ALA A 41 13.13 12.53 -4.69
CA ALA A 41 13.96 12.35 -3.49
C ALA A 41 13.69 13.39 -2.40
N LYS A 42 13.40 14.65 -2.77
CA LYS A 42 13.04 15.70 -1.79
C LYS A 42 11.65 15.47 -1.21
N GLU A 43 10.68 15.06 -2.02
CA GLU A 43 9.33 14.71 -1.57
C GLU A 43 9.36 13.54 -0.58
N SER A 44 10.04 12.45 -0.95
CA SER A 44 10.23 11.29 -0.09
C SER A 44 10.97 11.65 1.20
N GLN A 45 12.04 12.46 1.14
CA GLN A 45 12.76 12.93 2.33
C GLN A 45 11.82 13.68 3.29
N ALA A 46 11.05 14.64 2.79
CA ALA A 46 10.09 15.41 3.60
C ALA A 46 9.01 14.49 4.22
N PHE A 47 8.50 13.54 3.44
CA PHE A 47 7.56 12.54 3.94
C PHE A 47 8.17 11.70 5.07
N PHE A 48 9.37 11.15 4.90
CA PHE A 48 9.96 10.27 5.91
C PHE A 48 10.41 11.01 7.17
N GLU A 49 10.75 12.29 7.08
CA GLU A 49 10.95 13.16 8.24
C GLU A 49 9.65 13.34 9.03
N TRP A 50 8.55 13.67 8.35
CA TRP A 50 7.22 13.76 8.96
C TRP A 50 6.79 12.41 9.58
N TYR A 51 6.90 11.34 8.81
CA TYR A 51 6.47 9.99 9.22
C TYR A 51 7.26 9.51 10.43
N SER A 52 8.58 9.76 10.47
CA SER A 52 9.45 9.46 11.61
C SER A 52 9.11 10.25 12.87
N ALA A 53 8.53 11.45 12.72
CA ALA A 53 8.16 12.34 13.82
C ALA A 53 6.81 12.02 14.45
N LEU A 54 5.97 11.19 13.82
CA LEU A 54 4.69 10.75 14.38
C LEU A 54 4.90 10.06 15.74
N SER A 55 4.00 10.35 16.70
CA SER A 55 4.01 9.74 18.04
C SER A 55 3.61 8.27 18.05
N VAL A 56 3.12 7.73 16.93
CA VAL A 56 2.70 6.33 16.78
C VAL A 56 3.89 5.39 17.02
N PRO A 57 3.81 4.40 17.94
CA PRO A 57 4.97 3.58 18.31
C PRO A 57 5.57 2.79 17.14
N ASN A 58 4.72 2.17 16.33
CA ASN A 58 5.14 1.32 15.23
C ASN A 58 4.83 1.96 13.87
N LYS A 59 5.78 1.87 12.93
CA LYS A 59 5.69 2.51 11.61
C LYS A 59 6.16 1.54 10.54
N ILE A 60 5.29 1.21 9.59
CA ILE A 60 5.61 0.35 8.44
C ILE A 60 5.41 1.13 7.15
N PHE A 61 6.38 1.02 6.26
CA PHE A 61 6.29 1.59 4.92
C PHE A 61 6.52 0.52 3.87
N VAL A 62 5.62 0.44 2.88
CA VAL A 62 5.80 -0.31 1.64
C VAL A 62 5.88 0.70 0.49
N PRO A 63 6.93 0.69 -0.35
CA PRO A 63 7.00 1.57 -1.52
C PRO A 63 5.87 1.31 -2.51
N GLY A 64 5.55 2.34 -3.31
CA GLY A 64 4.65 2.22 -4.46
C GLY A 64 5.34 2.58 -5.78
N ASN A 65 4.59 2.72 -6.86
CA ASN A 65 5.17 2.98 -8.18
C ASN A 65 5.71 4.41 -8.36
N HIS A 66 5.33 5.35 -7.50
CA HIS A 66 5.91 6.70 -7.44
C HIS A 66 7.16 6.77 -6.53
N SER A 67 7.52 5.71 -5.80
CA SER A 67 8.69 5.69 -4.91
C SER A 67 10.02 5.48 -5.67
N ILE A 68 10.24 6.21 -6.77
CA ILE A 68 11.41 6.07 -7.67
C ILE A 68 12.72 6.39 -6.96
N ALA A 69 12.75 7.35 -6.03
CA ALA A 69 13.96 7.69 -5.29
C ALA A 69 14.43 6.54 -4.37
N ILE A 70 13.49 5.73 -3.86
CA ILE A 70 13.82 4.53 -3.09
C ILE A 70 14.37 3.45 -4.02
N GLU A 71 13.70 3.19 -5.15
CA GLU A 71 14.15 2.16 -6.11
C GLU A 71 15.54 2.45 -6.67
N GLN A 72 15.85 3.72 -6.92
CA GLN A 72 17.15 4.18 -7.42
C GLN A 72 18.19 4.40 -6.31
N GLY A 73 17.85 4.16 -5.04
CA GLY A 73 18.79 4.24 -3.91
C GLY A 73 19.17 5.66 -3.47
N LEU A 74 18.41 6.68 -3.86
CA LEU A 74 18.57 8.05 -3.35
C LEU A 74 17.97 8.22 -1.96
N ILE A 75 16.98 7.40 -1.63
CA ILE A 75 16.46 7.24 -0.28
C ILE A 75 16.89 5.88 0.23
N ASN A 76 17.73 5.86 1.26
CA ASN A 76 18.17 4.64 1.90
C ASN A 76 17.33 4.38 3.16
N PRO A 77 16.61 3.25 3.26
CA PRO A 77 15.87 2.88 4.47
C PRO A 77 16.67 2.96 5.77
N ALA A 78 17.99 2.73 5.71
CA ALA A 78 18.87 2.81 6.88
C ALA A 78 18.95 4.21 7.51
N ASP A 79 18.65 5.27 6.75
CA ASP A 79 18.65 6.65 7.23
C ASP A 79 17.43 6.98 8.09
N PHE A 80 16.41 6.10 8.07
CA PHE A 80 15.14 6.28 8.79
C PHE A 80 14.85 5.10 9.74
N PRO A 81 15.68 4.90 10.79
CA PRO A 81 15.63 3.70 11.64
C PRO A 81 14.33 3.55 12.46
N LYS A 82 13.49 4.59 12.52
CA LYS A 82 12.17 4.54 13.17
C LYS A 82 11.07 3.92 12.30
N ILE A 83 11.37 3.64 11.03
CA ILE A 83 10.42 3.13 10.04
C ILE A 83 10.89 1.75 9.60
N GLN A 84 9.99 0.78 9.60
CA GLN A 84 10.25 -0.54 9.03
C GLN A 84 9.85 -0.53 7.56
N PHE A 85 10.84 -0.45 6.67
CA PHE A 85 10.62 -0.58 5.23
C PHE A 85 10.48 -2.06 4.87
N LEU A 86 9.37 -2.41 4.22
CA LEU A 86 9.13 -3.77 3.73
C LEU A 86 9.15 -3.79 2.20
N ILE A 87 10.30 -4.17 1.64
CA ILE A 87 10.49 -4.34 0.20
C ILE A 87 10.51 -5.84 -0.10
N HIS A 88 9.32 -6.42 -0.25
CA HIS A 88 9.13 -7.87 -0.38
C HIS A 88 9.75 -8.64 0.81
N ALA A 89 9.37 -8.23 2.01
CA ALA A 89 9.96 -8.71 3.26
C ALA A 89 8.91 -8.88 4.36
N GLU A 90 9.24 -9.70 5.36
CA GLU A 90 8.43 -9.95 6.55
C GLU A 90 8.98 -9.19 7.77
N THR A 91 8.08 -8.77 8.66
CA THR A 91 8.40 -8.36 10.03
C THR A 91 7.37 -8.90 11.03
N ARG A 92 7.62 -8.68 12.32
CA ARG A 92 6.71 -9.01 13.41
C ARG A 92 6.54 -7.84 14.37
N ILE A 93 5.29 -7.54 14.72
CA ILE A 93 4.95 -6.50 15.69
C ILE A 93 3.91 -7.08 16.65
N GLU A 94 4.23 -7.15 17.94
CA GLU A 94 3.36 -7.67 19.02
C GLU A 94 2.68 -9.02 18.67
N GLY A 95 3.43 -9.93 18.03
CA GLY A 95 2.94 -11.25 17.65
C GLY A 95 2.33 -11.35 16.25
N TRP A 96 1.95 -10.23 15.63
CA TRP A 96 1.42 -10.17 14.26
C TRP A 96 2.54 -10.37 13.23
N ARG A 97 2.36 -11.32 12.31
CA ARG A 97 3.25 -11.51 11.16
C ARG A 97 2.78 -10.65 10.00
N ILE A 98 3.66 -9.75 9.58
CA ILE A 98 3.34 -8.72 8.60
C ILE A 98 4.26 -8.91 7.39
N PHE A 99 3.71 -8.98 6.19
CA PHE A 99 4.48 -9.05 4.95
C PHE A 99 4.17 -7.87 4.06
N GLY A 100 5.21 -7.17 3.58
CA GLY A 100 5.05 -6.01 2.71
C GLY A 100 5.74 -6.22 1.36
N SER A 101 5.07 -5.87 0.26
CA SER A 101 5.62 -5.98 -1.09
C SER A 101 5.15 -4.85 -2.02
N PRO A 102 6.06 -4.10 -2.65
CA PRO A 102 5.70 -2.94 -3.47
C PRO A 102 5.18 -3.32 -4.86
N PHE A 103 5.41 -4.56 -5.30
CA PHE A 103 5.29 -4.91 -6.71
C PHE A 103 3.85 -4.91 -7.26
N THR A 104 3.65 -4.24 -8.39
CA THR A 104 2.37 -4.16 -9.12
C THR A 104 2.50 -4.63 -10.57
N PRO A 105 1.37 -4.97 -11.25
CA PRO A 105 1.38 -5.25 -12.68
C PRO A 105 1.88 -4.06 -13.49
N GLU A 106 2.71 -4.31 -14.50
CA GLU A 106 3.15 -3.30 -15.45
C GLU A 106 2.00 -2.54 -16.10
N PHE A 107 2.17 -1.21 -16.14
CA PHE A 107 1.31 -0.28 -16.85
C PHE A 107 2.15 0.75 -17.61
N PHE A 108 3.04 1.44 -16.90
CA PHE A 108 4.06 2.32 -17.47
C PHE A 108 5.47 1.89 -17.02
N ASN A 109 6.48 2.70 -17.34
CA ASN A 109 7.84 2.51 -16.84
C ASN A 109 8.01 3.23 -15.49
N TRP A 110 7.23 2.79 -14.49
CA TRP A 110 7.28 3.30 -13.11
C TRP A 110 7.96 2.29 -12.17
N ALA A 111 8.29 2.73 -10.96
CA ALA A 111 9.02 1.89 -10.00
C ALA A 111 8.21 0.66 -9.61
N TYR A 112 8.90 -0.42 -9.24
CA TYR A 112 8.32 -1.64 -8.70
C TYR A 112 7.22 -2.28 -9.58
N MET A 113 7.20 -2.02 -10.88
CA MET A 113 6.35 -2.74 -11.81
C MET A 113 7.01 -4.03 -12.29
N LYS A 114 6.21 -5.07 -12.48
CA LYS A 114 6.68 -6.37 -12.99
C LYS A 114 5.71 -6.98 -13.98
N THR A 115 6.25 -7.78 -14.91
CA THR A 115 5.43 -8.54 -15.85
C THR A 115 4.53 -9.53 -15.10
N LYS A 116 3.41 -9.93 -15.71
CA LYS A 116 2.51 -10.95 -15.15
C LYS A 116 3.24 -12.26 -14.78
N ARG A 117 4.26 -12.64 -15.57
CA ARG A 117 5.05 -13.85 -15.34
C ARG A 117 5.96 -13.71 -14.12
N GLU A 118 6.63 -12.58 -13.97
CA GLU A 118 7.49 -12.33 -12.80
C GLU A 118 6.67 -12.25 -11.52
N LEU A 119 5.52 -11.58 -11.56
CA LEU A 119 4.58 -11.54 -10.44
C LEU A 119 4.12 -12.93 -10.02
N ALA A 120 3.78 -13.79 -11.00
CA ALA A 120 3.38 -15.17 -10.71
C ALA A 120 4.48 -15.98 -9.99
N ASN A 121 5.76 -15.70 -10.26
CA ASN A 121 6.87 -16.33 -9.53
C ASN A 121 7.10 -15.66 -8.18
N LEU A 122 7.02 -14.34 -8.11
CA LEU A 122 7.26 -13.55 -6.91
C LEU A 122 6.24 -13.85 -5.80
N TRP A 123 4.97 -14.04 -6.13
CA TRP A 123 3.95 -14.33 -5.11
C TRP A 123 4.05 -15.75 -4.51
N GLN A 124 4.84 -16.64 -5.12
CA GLN A 124 5.09 -17.98 -4.57
C GLN A 124 6.01 -17.94 -3.33
N SER A 125 6.90 -16.93 -3.23
CA SER A 125 7.86 -16.83 -2.13
C SER A 125 7.24 -16.36 -0.81
N ILE A 126 6.07 -15.69 -0.85
CA ILE A 126 5.41 -15.19 0.36
C ILE A 126 5.11 -16.39 1.28
N PRO A 127 5.50 -16.41 2.56
CA PRO A 127 5.24 -17.54 3.44
C PRO A 127 3.73 -17.67 3.76
N GLN A 128 3.32 -18.86 4.24
CA GLN A 128 1.98 -19.04 4.80
C GLN A 128 1.88 -18.43 6.21
N GLY A 129 0.65 -18.20 6.69
CA GLY A 129 0.38 -17.69 8.03
C GLY A 129 0.86 -16.26 8.22
N ILE A 130 0.69 -15.43 7.20
CA ILE A 130 0.83 -13.98 7.30
C ILE A 130 -0.50 -13.43 7.79
N ASP A 131 -0.48 -12.67 8.88
CA ASP A 131 -1.70 -12.09 9.45
C ASP A 131 -2.11 -10.81 8.71
N LEU A 132 -1.12 -9.96 8.39
CA LEU A 132 -1.28 -8.72 7.65
C LEU A 132 -0.42 -8.74 6.39
N LEU A 133 -1.08 -8.73 5.23
CA LEU A 133 -0.42 -8.55 3.94
C LEU A 133 -0.56 -7.09 3.51
N ILE A 134 0.55 -6.46 3.15
CA ILE A 134 0.59 -5.09 2.63
C ILE A 134 1.16 -5.16 1.22
N THR A 135 0.39 -4.73 0.23
CA THR A 135 0.88 -4.55 -1.14
C THR A 135 0.57 -3.15 -1.59
N HIS A 136 1.31 -2.62 -2.56
CA HIS A 136 0.92 -1.33 -3.11
C HIS A 136 -0.36 -1.45 -3.94
N GLY A 137 -0.37 -2.35 -4.93
CA GLY A 137 -1.53 -2.59 -5.78
C GLY A 137 -2.52 -3.62 -5.24
N PRO A 138 -3.79 -3.57 -5.66
CA PRO A 138 -4.83 -4.50 -5.23
C PRO A 138 -4.73 -5.90 -5.88
N PRO A 139 -5.27 -6.94 -5.23
CA PRO A 139 -5.60 -8.19 -5.91
C PRO A 139 -6.79 -7.98 -6.86
N LYS A 140 -6.79 -8.67 -8.02
CA LYS A 140 -7.86 -8.52 -9.01
C LYS A 140 -9.25 -8.81 -8.44
N GLY A 141 -10.22 -7.94 -8.75
CA GLY A 141 -11.63 -8.08 -8.38
C GLY A 141 -11.99 -7.53 -6.99
N ILE A 142 -11.04 -6.88 -6.32
CA ILE A 142 -11.22 -6.28 -5.00
C ILE A 142 -10.76 -4.83 -5.06
N LYS A 143 -11.73 -3.89 -5.07
CA LYS A 143 -11.48 -2.43 -5.01
C LYS A 143 -10.40 -1.97 -6.01
N ASP A 144 -10.47 -2.50 -7.23
CA ASP A 144 -9.50 -2.34 -8.31
C ASP A 144 -10.16 -1.94 -9.64
N LEU A 145 -11.30 -1.26 -9.58
CA LEU A 145 -12.03 -0.79 -10.76
C LEU A 145 -11.49 0.55 -11.23
N THR A 146 -11.35 0.72 -12.54
CA THR A 146 -11.01 2.01 -13.16
C THR A 146 -11.57 2.07 -14.58
N HIS A 147 -11.58 3.23 -15.21
CA HIS A 147 -11.90 3.37 -16.63
C HIS A 147 -10.70 3.07 -17.53
N ASP A 148 -10.90 2.19 -18.51
CA ASP A 148 -9.91 1.91 -19.56
C ASP A 148 -9.57 3.19 -20.34
N MET A 149 -8.28 3.53 -20.43
CA MET A 149 -7.83 4.76 -21.10
C MET A 149 -8.25 4.84 -22.58
N ALA A 150 -8.41 3.71 -23.27
CA ALA A 150 -8.70 3.69 -24.71
C ALA A 150 -10.20 3.74 -25.03
N ASN A 151 -11.04 3.10 -24.22
CA ASN A 151 -12.47 2.95 -24.52
C ASN A 151 -13.42 3.36 -23.39
N GLN A 152 -12.89 3.85 -22.26
CA GLN A 152 -13.66 4.37 -21.13
C GLN A 152 -14.65 3.36 -20.53
N ARG A 153 -14.42 2.05 -20.70
CA ARG A 153 -15.18 1.02 -20.00
C ARG A 153 -14.56 0.75 -18.65
N MET A 154 -15.41 0.48 -17.66
CA MET A 154 -14.95 -0.03 -16.37
C MET A 154 -14.24 -1.38 -16.54
N ILE A 155 -13.02 -1.47 -15.98
CA ILE A 155 -12.19 -2.66 -16.00
C ILE A 155 -11.56 -2.92 -14.63
N HIS A 156 -11.29 -4.18 -14.33
CA HIS A 156 -10.52 -4.59 -13.16
C HIS A 156 -9.03 -4.70 -13.50
N VAL A 157 -8.19 -3.90 -12.84
CA VAL A 157 -6.75 -3.78 -13.12
C VAL A 157 -5.86 -4.44 -12.07
N GLY A 158 -6.42 -4.92 -10.95
CA GLY A 158 -5.66 -5.59 -9.91
C GLY A 158 -4.96 -6.87 -10.39
N CYS A 159 -4.02 -7.36 -9.60
CA CYS A 159 -3.18 -8.50 -9.99
C CYS A 159 -3.95 -9.83 -9.87
N PRO A 160 -4.16 -10.59 -10.97
CA PRO A 160 -4.87 -11.87 -10.91
C PRO A 160 -4.09 -12.95 -10.16
N SER A 161 -2.76 -12.91 -10.23
CA SER A 161 -1.92 -13.88 -9.55
C SER A 161 -1.89 -13.63 -8.04
N LEU A 162 -1.84 -12.37 -7.62
CA LEU A 162 -1.97 -12.00 -6.21
C LEU A 162 -3.31 -12.47 -5.65
N ALA A 163 -4.42 -12.19 -6.36
CA ALA A 163 -5.75 -12.66 -5.95
C ALA A 163 -5.82 -14.19 -5.76
N ARG A 164 -5.17 -14.95 -6.64
CA ARG A 164 -5.06 -16.41 -6.50
C ARG A 164 -4.29 -16.81 -5.24
N HIS A 165 -3.11 -16.23 -5.01
CA HIS A 165 -2.29 -16.58 -3.85
C HIS A 165 -2.93 -16.19 -2.52
N VAL A 166 -3.58 -15.02 -2.46
CA VAL A 166 -4.31 -14.57 -1.28
C VAL A 166 -5.44 -15.54 -0.95
N ARG A 167 -6.28 -15.88 -1.93
CA ARG A 167 -7.41 -16.80 -1.74
C ARG A 167 -6.97 -18.23 -1.41
N ASP A 168 -5.96 -18.75 -2.11
CA ASP A 168 -5.69 -20.19 -2.11
C ASP A 168 -4.67 -20.61 -1.04
N ARG A 169 -3.86 -19.68 -0.50
CA ARG A 169 -2.72 -20.05 0.36
C ARG A 169 -2.33 -19.03 1.43
N ILE A 170 -2.22 -17.75 1.10
CA ILE A 170 -1.71 -16.74 2.04
C ILE A 170 -2.77 -16.46 3.11
N SER A 171 -4.02 -16.28 2.69
CA SER A 171 -5.21 -16.11 3.54
C SER A 171 -4.98 -15.21 4.75
N PRO A 172 -4.54 -13.95 4.54
CA PRO A 172 -4.30 -13.03 5.64
C PRO A 172 -5.61 -12.60 6.28
N ARG A 173 -5.58 -12.18 7.55
CA ARG A 173 -6.74 -11.57 8.22
C ARG A 173 -7.02 -10.19 7.64
N LEU A 174 -5.97 -9.45 7.29
CA LEU A 174 -6.06 -8.17 6.58
C LEU A 174 -5.10 -8.12 5.39
N HIS A 175 -5.62 -7.74 4.22
CA HIS A 175 -4.84 -7.34 3.06
C HIS A 175 -5.05 -5.85 2.78
N ALA A 176 -4.06 -5.03 3.16
CA ALA A 176 -4.05 -3.59 2.94
C ALA A 176 -3.28 -3.20 1.67
N PHE A 177 -3.81 -2.24 0.92
CA PHE A 177 -3.22 -1.73 -0.31
C PHE A 177 -3.76 -0.33 -0.66
N GLY A 178 -3.34 0.21 -1.80
CA GLY A 178 -3.80 1.48 -2.35
C GLY A 178 -3.81 1.44 -3.87
N HIS A 179 -3.10 2.37 -4.52
CA HIS A 179 -2.80 2.45 -5.95
C HIS A 179 -3.97 2.78 -6.87
N ILE A 180 -5.15 2.17 -6.65
CA ILE A 180 -6.34 2.42 -7.48
C ILE A 180 -7.28 3.34 -6.72
N HIS A 181 -7.35 4.59 -7.17
CA HIS A 181 -8.04 5.68 -6.48
C HIS A 181 -9.54 5.67 -6.77
N ASP A 182 -10.28 6.47 -6.01
CA ASP A 182 -11.66 6.79 -6.36
C ASP A 182 -11.71 7.63 -7.64
N GLU A 183 -12.73 7.37 -8.45
CA GLU A 183 -13.12 8.19 -9.59
C GLU A 183 -14.52 8.78 -9.34
N SER A 184 -15.01 9.64 -10.23
CA SER A 184 -16.32 10.30 -10.08
C SER A 184 -17.50 9.35 -9.81
N ASP A 185 -17.44 8.14 -10.35
CA ASP A 185 -18.47 7.11 -10.31
C ASP A 185 -17.95 5.74 -9.83
N ILE A 186 -16.70 5.67 -9.39
CA ILE A 186 -16.07 4.44 -8.88
C ILE A 186 -15.52 4.69 -7.47
N GLY A 187 -16.05 3.96 -6.47
CA GLY A 187 -15.58 3.98 -5.09
C GLY A 187 -14.68 2.78 -4.75
N ASN A 188 -13.37 2.97 -4.88
CA ASN A 188 -12.35 1.99 -4.51
C ASN A 188 -11.96 2.09 -3.03
N PHE A 189 -11.80 3.29 -2.47
CA PHE A 189 -11.45 3.48 -1.06
C PHE A 189 -12.40 2.72 -0.11
N GLY A 190 -11.85 2.25 1.01
CA GLY A 190 -12.60 1.56 2.05
C GLY A 190 -12.34 0.05 2.09
N THR A 191 -13.18 -0.65 2.84
CA THR A 191 -12.98 -2.07 3.14
C THR A 191 -13.96 -2.98 2.40
N LYS A 192 -13.56 -4.25 2.22
CA LYS A 192 -14.42 -5.34 1.73
C LYS A 192 -13.99 -6.64 2.39
N ILE A 193 -14.93 -7.41 2.94
CA ILE A 193 -14.64 -8.74 3.51
C ILE A 193 -14.99 -9.81 2.46
N VAL A 194 -14.08 -10.76 2.24
CA VAL A 194 -14.31 -11.94 1.41
C VAL A 194 -13.74 -13.16 2.12
N GLY A 195 -14.61 -14.08 2.54
CA GLY A 195 -14.23 -15.15 3.45
C GLY A 195 -13.72 -14.56 4.77
N ASP A 196 -12.55 -15.02 5.21
CA ASP A 196 -11.93 -14.60 6.47
C ASP A 196 -10.88 -13.48 6.28
N THR A 197 -10.78 -12.93 5.07
CA THR A 197 -9.88 -11.80 4.78
C THR A 197 -10.67 -10.50 4.66
N MET A 198 -10.29 -9.51 5.46
CA MET A 198 -10.64 -8.12 5.20
C MET A 198 -9.64 -7.52 4.21
N TYR A 199 -10.14 -6.91 3.15
CA TYR A 199 -9.36 -6.15 2.18
C TYR A 199 -9.59 -4.66 2.45
N ALA A 200 -8.53 -3.87 2.38
CA ALA A 200 -8.57 -2.43 2.66
C ALA A 200 -7.82 -1.67 1.57
N ASN A 201 -8.54 -0.94 0.73
CA ASN A 201 -7.95 0.06 -0.15
C ASN A 201 -7.90 1.39 0.62
N CYS A 202 -6.67 1.85 0.91
CA CYS A 202 -6.37 2.98 1.77
C CYS A 202 -5.84 4.20 1.00
N ALA A 203 -6.05 4.26 -0.33
CA ALA A 203 -5.65 5.40 -1.15
C ALA A 203 -6.29 6.70 -0.63
N CYS A 204 -5.46 7.65 -0.21
CA CYS A 204 -5.93 8.89 0.40
C CYS A 204 -6.34 9.92 -0.66
N CYS A 205 -5.66 9.92 -1.80
CA CYS A 205 -5.94 10.81 -2.91
C CYS A 205 -7.03 10.28 -3.87
N ASP A 206 -7.71 11.20 -4.56
CA ASP A 206 -8.48 10.92 -5.77
C ASP A 206 -7.57 10.87 -7.02
N LEU A 207 -8.13 10.61 -8.20
CA LEU A 207 -7.39 10.64 -9.47
C LEU A 207 -6.78 12.01 -9.82
N GLU A 208 -7.27 13.10 -9.22
CA GLU A 208 -6.69 14.43 -9.39
C GLU A 208 -5.56 14.72 -8.38
N GLY A 209 -5.16 13.74 -7.57
CA GLY A 209 -4.08 13.86 -6.58
C GLY A 209 -4.49 14.66 -5.34
N ARG A 210 -5.78 14.85 -5.07
CA ARG A 210 -6.26 15.59 -3.90
C ARG A 210 -6.61 14.63 -2.79
N ILE A 211 -6.19 14.93 -1.56
CA ILE A 211 -6.57 14.16 -0.37
C ILE A 211 -8.10 14.25 -0.17
N GLN A 212 -8.77 13.11 -0.31
CA GLN A 212 -10.20 12.94 -0.01
C GLN A 212 -10.43 12.13 1.26
N HIS A 213 -9.48 11.26 1.61
CA HIS A 213 -9.61 10.31 2.70
C HIS A 213 -8.45 10.42 3.69
N ASN A 214 -8.72 10.06 4.95
CA ASN A 214 -7.72 10.07 6.02
C ASN A 214 -7.21 8.65 6.36
N GLY A 215 -7.17 7.77 5.36
CA GLY A 215 -6.90 6.33 5.56
C GLY A 215 -7.98 5.59 6.34
N ILE A 216 -7.68 4.36 6.71
CA ILE A 216 -8.57 3.45 7.43
C ILE A 216 -7.98 3.14 8.80
N ILE A 217 -8.81 3.21 9.83
CA ILE A 217 -8.44 2.79 11.18
C ILE A 217 -9.10 1.43 11.45
N VAL A 218 -8.30 0.47 11.88
CA VAL A 218 -8.73 -0.91 12.14
C VAL A 218 -8.22 -1.35 13.51
N ASP A 219 -9.08 -1.99 14.30
CA ASP A 219 -8.63 -2.79 15.44
C ASP A 219 -8.29 -4.20 14.93
N LEU A 220 -7.01 -4.57 14.99
CA LEU A 220 -6.56 -5.82 14.39
C LEU A 220 -7.18 -7.03 15.10
N GLU A 221 -7.45 -6.94 16.40
CA GLU A 221 -8.03 -8.00 17.22
C GLU A 221 -9.49 -8.28 16.84
N GLU A 222 -10.19 -7.31 16.26
CA GLU A 222 -11.57 -7.44 15.78
C GLU A 222 -11.66 -7.96 14.33
N LEU A 223 -10.53 -8.19 13.66
CA LEU A 223 -10.52 -8.78 12.32
C LEU A 223 -11.14 -10.19 12.33
N PRO A 224 -11.77 -10.61 11.22
CA PRO A 224 -12.22 -11.98 11.06
C PRO A 224 -11.11 -12.99 11.41
N ALA A 225 -11.53 -14.10 12.01
CA ALA A 225 -10.66 -15.17 12.48
C ALA A 225 -10.42 -16.21 11.38
#